data_AF-A0A6P2AV18-F1
#
_entry.id   AF-A0A6P2AV18-F1
#
_cell.length_a   1.000
_cell.length_b   1.000
_cell.length_c   1.000
_cell.angle_alpha   90.00
_cell.angle_beta   90.00
_cell.angle_gamma   90.00
#
_symmetry.space_group_name_H-M   'P 1'
#
loop_
_entity.id
_entity.type
_entity.pdbx_description
1 polymer ?
#
loop_
_entity_poly.entity_id
_entity_poly.type
_entity_poly.pdbx_seq_one_letter_code
_entity_poly.pdbx_strand_id
1 'polypeptide(L)'
;MRTLPVGEGITRMEAWIESLGGWGPAMFALIYIVAAVAMIPGGLLTIAAGAIFGLLWGFIAVSVGSTIGASIAFLIGRYVARNTVKEQTAKYPKFAAVDRAIDEGGWKIIAMLRLVPMFPFNVGNYLLGLTPVKFWHYVLASWIAMMPGTLVYVYLGHVGRKSVEAAAGEAALHPLEWTLMIVGFLIAVAVTVYITKLAQRKLNEQTELDVESAETTKEQEPVKSEPAEGASMRPVKTMALAATAATVLILGACATLAPDWLTRFFGPPAVAMTEVYDEKPDGPTFDHSEFDRLLRTFVSDEDGGGWIDYVALKNNDRDALQRYIKQVGEADYDALGRSEKLAMLINAYNAFTIELIIEFWDDDKLISIYRDIPSAKRWDDERWKIGENVWSLNQIEHEQIRPKFKEPRIHWAVVCAAKGCPPLRREAYTGAKLDEQLDDQGRIVHSHERWVRYERDATSGGGTIHLTKLYEWYTGDYEQVDGGILEHAAKYMPELREDLEAGNRPRIRWIEYDWDLNHRSHIE
;
A
#
# COMPACT_ATOMS: atom_id res chain seq x y z
N MET A 1 -6.79 28.86 33.67
CA MET A 1 -6.50 28.26 32.36
C MET A 1 -7.14 29.14 31.29
N ARG A 2 -6.35 29.79 30.42
CA ARG A 2 -6.89 30.51 29.26
C ARG A 2 -7.41 29.47 28.28
N THR A 3 -8.73 29.39 28.13
CA THR A 3 -9.36 28.60 27.06
C THR A 3 -8.88 29.13 25.72
N LEU A 4 -8.52 28.23 24.81
CA LEU A 4 -8.08 28.60 23.46
C LEU A 4 -9.18 29.43 22.77
N PRO A 5 -8.85 30.44 21.93
CA PRO A 5 -9.80 31.32 21.25
C PRO A 5 -10.82 30.59 20.34
N VAL A 6 -10.61 29.30 20.10
CA VAL A 6 -11.51 28.42 19.35
C VAL A 6 -12.80 28.13 20.12
N GLY A 7 -12.73 27.99 21.45
CA GLY A 7 -13.91 27.66 22.27
C GLY A 7 -14.97 28.75 22.25
N GLU A 8 -14.57 30.03 22.40
CA GLU A 8 -15.49 31.17 22.31
C GLU A 8 -16.07 31.36 20.90
N GLY A 9 -15.27 31.06 19.86
CA GLY A 9 -15.70 31.13 18.47
C GLY A 9 -16.82 30.12 18.15
N ILE A 10 -16.71 28.89 18.67
CA ILE A 10 -17.72 27.85 18.48
C ILE A 10 -19.02 28.23 19.19
N THR A 11 -18.98 28.64 20.45
CA THR A 11 -20.19 29.02 21.20
C THR A 11 -20.90 30.24 20.60
N ARG A 12 -20.15 31.22 20.05
CA ARG A 12 -20.74 32.35 19.32
C ARG A 12 -21.36 31.94 17.98
N MET A 13 -20.72 31.02 17.27
CA MET A 13 -21.24 30.47 16.03
C MET A 13 -22.53 29.67 16.28
N GLU A 14 -22.57 28.87 17.34
CA GLU A 14 -23.75 28.13 17.78
C GLU A 14 -24.92 29.08 18.08
N ALA A 15 -24.71 30.08 18.95
CA ALA A 15 -25.75 31.05 19.30
C ALA A 15 -26.26 31.85 18.09
N TRP A 16 -25.36 32.20 17.16
CA TRP A 16 -25.75 32.89 15.93
C TRP A 16 -26.56 31.99 15.00
N ILE A 17 -26.15 30.73 14.83
CA ILE A 17 -26.85 29.76 13.99
C ILE A 17 -28.21 29.40 14.56
N GLU A 18 -28.33 29.24 15.88
CA GLU A 18 -29.61 29.03 16.57
C GLU A 18 -30.56 30.22 16.38
N SER A 19 -30.02 31.46 16.33
CA SER A 19 -30.82 32.66 16.08
C SER A 19 -31.47 32.71 14.68
N LEU A 20 -30.99 31.91 13.73
CA LEU A 20 -31.54 31.81 12.37
C LEU A 20 -32.77 30.88 12.28
N GLY A 21 -33.13 30.20 13.37
CA GLY A 21 -34.30 29.31 13.42
C GLY A 21 -34.25 28.21 12.36
N GLY A 22 -35.33 28.06 11.58
CA GLY A 22 -35.42 27.04 10.52
C GLY A 22 -34.39 27.17 9.38
N TRP A 23 -33.71 28.30 9.25
CA TRP A 23 -32.64 28.51 8.25
C TRP A 23 -31.26 28.06 8.73
N GLY A 24 -31.10 27.72 10.02
CA GLY A 24 -29.84 27.29 10.61
C GLY A 24 -29.15 26.16 9.84
N PRO A 25 -29.83 25.05 9.49
CA PRO A 25 -29.25 23.96 8.70
C PRO A 25 -28.74 24.40 7.31
N ALA A 26 -29.46 25.32 6.64
CA ALA A 26 -29.08 25.83 5.33
C ALA A 26 -27.84 26.73 5.41
N MET A 27 -27.77 27.60 6.43
CA MET A 27 -26.58 28.42 6.68
C MET A 27 -25.37 27.54 7.04
N PHE A 28 -25.59 26.49 7.85
CA PHE A 28 -24.53 25.54 8.19
C PHE A 28 -24.00 24.80 6.95
N ALA A 29 -24.89 24.38 6.05
CA ALA A 29 -24.48 23.79 4.78
C ALA A 29 -23.63 24.76 3.95
N LEU A 30 -23.97 26.06 3.94
CA LEU A 30 -23.16 27.08 3.28
C LEU A 30 -21.77 27.23 3.91
N ILE A 31 -21.69 27.25 5.24
CA ILE A 31 -20.40 27.27 5.96
C ILE A 31 -19.58 26.03 5.62
N TYR A 32 -20.21 24.86 5.59
CA TYR A 32 -19.56 23.60 5.22
C TYR A 32 -19.02 23.64 3.79
N ILE A 33 -19.78 24.19 2.84
CA ILE A 33 -19.34 24.37 1.45
C ILE A 33 -18.08 25.23 1.40
N VAL A 34 -18.10 26.39 2.06
CA VAL A 34 -16.95 27.31 2.11
C VAL A 34 -15.74 26.61 2.75
N ALA A 35 -15.95 25.90 3.85
CA ALA A 35 -14.90 25.16 4.55
C ALA A 35 -14.28 24.06 3.67
N ALA A 36 -15.10 23.27 2.98
CA ALA A 36 -14.65 22.21 2.09
C ALA A 36 -13.82 22.76 0.93
N VAL A 37 -14.25 23.89 0.34
CA VAL A 37 -13.49 24.57 -0.72
C VAL A 37 -12.21 25.18 -0.16
N ALA A 38 -12.24 25.79 1.03
CA ALA A 38 -11.09 26.37 1.70
C ALA A 38 -10.12 25.33 2.33
N MET A 39 -10.33 24.03 2.07
CA MET A 39 -9.55 22.93 2.61
C MET A 39 -9.54 22.82 4.15
N ILE A 40 -10.54 23.39 4.82
CA ILE A 40 -10.71 23.28 6.27
C ILE A 40 -11.26 21.87 6.59
N PRO A 41 -10.66 21.12 7.54
CA PRO A 41 -11.11 19.77 7.87
C PRO A 41 -12.59 19.72 8.31
N GLY A 42 -13.42 19.02 7.54
CA GLY A 42 -14.87 18.98 7.77
C GLY A 42 -15.33 18.14 8.97
N GLY A 43 -14.47 17.31 9.55
CA GLY A 43 -14.85 16.39 10.64
C GLY A 43 -15.39 17.10 11.88
N LEU A 44 -14.77 18.21 12.29
CA LEU A 44 -15.24 19.01 13.42
C LEU A 44 -16.60 19.65 13.14
N LEU A 45 -16.81 20.14 11.91
CA LEU A 45 -18.10 20.68 11.48
C LEU A 45 -19.18 19.60 11.45
N THR A 46 -18.86 18.39 11.00
CA THR A 46 -19.82 17.28 10.98
C THR A 46 -20.29 16.89 12.39
N ILE A 47 -19.37 16.85 13.37
CA ILE A 47 -19.71 16.61 14.78
C ILE A 47 -20.55 17.77 15.34
N ALA A 48 -20.14 19.01 15.08
CA ALA A 48 -20.89 20.19 15.51
C ALA A 48 -22.33 20.21 14.95
N ALA A 49 -22.53 19.82 13.69
CA ALA A 49 -23.86 19.74 13.09
C ALA A 49 -24.80 18.80 13.85
N GLY A 50 -24.28 17.65 14.30
CA GLY A 50 -25.03 16.71 15.13
C GLY A 50 -25.36 17.25 16.51
N ALA A 51 -24.43 18.00 17.12
CA ALA A 51 -24.65 18.62 18.42
C ALA A 51 -25.68 19.78 18.36
N ILE A 52 -25.68 20.56 17.27
CA ILE A 52 -26.51 21.76 17.12
C ILE A 52 -27.92 21.44 16.62
N PHE A 53 -28.03 20.60 15.58
CA PHE A 53 -29.30 20.34 14.88
C PHE A 53 -29.90 18.96 15.15
N GLY A 54 -29.20 18.15 15.94
CA GLY A 54 -29.52 16.75 16.15
C GLY A 54 -29.26 15.87 14.93
N LEU A 55 -29.59 14.58 15.06
CA LEU A 55 -29.21 13.56 14.08
C LEU A 55 -29.77 13.83 12.67
N LEU A 56 -31.07 14.08 12.52
CA LEU A 56 -31.72 14.17 11.21
C LEU A 56 -31.28 15.43 10.45
N TRP A 57 -31.45 16.61 11.07
CA TRP A 57 -31.14 17.88 10.42
C TRP A 57 -29.64 18.13 10.29
N GLY A 58 -28.84 17.65 11.25
CA GLY A 58 -27.38 17.65 11.14
C GLY A 58 -26.90 16.77 9.98
N PHE A 59 -27.48 15.58 9.81
CA PHE A 59 -27.17 14.68 8.69
C PHE A 59 -27.54 15.31 7.34
N ILE A 60 -28.74 15.87 7.21
CA ILE A 60 -29.18 16.53 5.97
C ILE A 60 -28.27 17.72 5.63
N ALA A 61 -28.00 18.60 6.61
CA ALA A 61 -27.16 19.78 6.41
C ALA A 61 -25.74 19.42 5.96
N VAL A 62 -25.12 18.45 6.63
CA VAL A 62 -23.77 17.98 6.28
C VAL A 62 -23.79 17.26 4.94
N SER A 63 -24.71 16.34 4.72
CA SER A 63 -24.79 15.54 3.47
C SER A 63 -24.92 16.44 2.24
N VAL A 64 -25.77 17.46 2.30
CA VAL A 64 -25.92 18.46 1.23
C VAL A 64 -24.66 19.33 1.13
N GLY A 65 -24.21 19.91 2.23
CA GLY A 65 -23.07 20.84 2.25
C GLY A 65 -21.75 20.19 1.80
N SER A 66 -21.47 18.96 2.26
CA SER A 66 -20.28 18.20 1.91
C SER A 66 -20.28 17.78 0.45
N THR A 67 -21.45 17.38 -0.09
CA THR A 67 -21.58 16.97 -1.49
C THR A 67 -21.41 18.16 -2.43
N ILE A 68 -22.05 19.29 -2.12
CA ILE A 68 -21.92 20.53 -2.93
C ILE A 68 -20.49 21.07 -2.83
N GLY A 69 -19.91 21.14 -1.63
CA GLY A 69 -18.53 21.59 -1.43
C GLY A 69 -17.51 20.72 -2.17
N ALA A 70 -17.65 19.39 -2.07
CA ALA A 70 -16.83 18.44 -2.81
C ALA A 70 -17.01 18.57 -4.33
N SER A 71 -18.22 18.88 -4.81
CA SER A 71 -18.53 19.12 -6.22
C SER A 71 -17.87 20.38 -6.75
N ILE A 72 -17.88 21.46 -5.97
CA ILE A 72 -17.23 22.73 -6.34
C ILE A 72 -15.72 22.54 -6.39
N ALA A 73 -15.12 21.94 -5.36
CA ALA A 73 -13.69 21.63 -5.33
C ALA A 73 -13.24 20.75 -6.52
N PHE A 74 -14.06 19.75 -6.86
CA PHE A 74 -13.84 18.92 -8.05
C PHE A 74 -13.88 19.73 -9.36
N LEU A 75 -14.85 20.63 -9.53
CA LEU A 75 -14.95 21.48 -10.71
C LEU A 75 -13.77 22.47 -10.78
N ILE A 76 -13.32 23.00 -9.64
CA ILE A 76 -12.11 23.83 -9.56
C ILE A 76 -10.89 23.01 -10.01
N GLY A 77 -10.71 21.80 -9.49
CA GLY A 77 -9.64 20.89 -9.94
C GLY A 77 -9.69 20.66 -11.46
N ARG A 78 -10.90 20.39 -11.98
CA ARG A 78 -11.16 20.10 -13.39
C ARG A 78 -10.86 21.24 -14.36
N TYR A 79 -11.27 22.46 -14.02
CA TYR A 79 -11.22 23.58 -14.96
C TYR A 79 -10.06 24.54 -14.67
N VAL A 80 -9.55 24.59 -13.44
CA VAL A 80 -8.49 25.52 -13.03
C VAL A 80 -7.14 24.82 -12.93
N ALA A 81 -7.08 23.64 -12.30
CA ALA A 81 -5.81 22.96 -12.04
C ALA A 81 -5.39 21.99 -13.16
N ARG A 82 -6.33 21.44 -13.93
CA ARG A 82 -6.06 20.37 -14.91
C ARG A 82 -5.02 20.73 -15.96
N ASN A 83 -5.04 21.94 -16.50
CA ASN A 83 -4.07 22.34 -17.54
C ASN A 83 -2.64 22.50 -16.98
N THR A 84 -2.51 23.11 -15.80
CA THR A 84 -1.22 23.28 -15.11
C THR A 84 -0.64 21.93 -14.65
N VAL A 85 -1.49 21.04 -14.14
CA VAL A 85 -1.05 19.70 -13.73
C VAL A 85 -0.70 18.86 -14.96
N LYS A 86 -1.49 18.88 -16.04
CA LYS A 86 -1.21 18.12 -17.27
C LYS A 86 0.13 18.48 -17.91
N GLU A 87 0.53 19.74 -17.89
CA GLU A 87 1.86 20.18 -18.37
C GLU A 87 3.01 19.69 -17.48
N GLN A 88 2.80 19.59 -16.16
CA GLN A 88 3.79 19.06 -15.22
C GLN A 88 3.81 17.52 -15.17
N THR A 89 2.67 16.85 -15.38
CA THR A 89 2.53 15.39 -15.33
C THR A 89 2.71 14.69 -16.67
N ALA A 90 2.77 15.42 -17.79
CA ALA A 90 3.20 14.90 -19.09
C ALA A 90 4.62 14.28 -19.06
N LYS A 91 5.40 14.54 -18.01
CA LYS A 91 6.72 13.95 -17.76
C LYS A 91 6.68 12.59 -17.04
N TYR A 92 5.50 12.13 -16.60
CA TYR A 92 5.32 10.91 -15.80
C TYR A 92 4.30 9.96 -16.43
N PRO A 93 4.75 8.89 -17.13
CA PRO A 93 3.88 7.94 -17.84
C PRO A 93 2.80 7.26 -16.97
N LYS A 94 3.06 7.11 -15.66
CA LYS A 94 2.11 6.54 -14.70
C LYS A 94 0.81 7.36 -14.57
N PHE A 95 0.88 8.68 -14.76
CA PHE A 95 -0.30 9.54 -14.67
C PHE A 95 -1.27 9.30 -15.85
N ALA A 96 -0.74 9.00 -17.05
CA ALA A 96 -1.54 8.68 -18.22
C ALA A 96 -2.18 7.28 -18.16
N ALA A 97 -1.56 6.33 -17.46
CA ALA A 97 -2.15 5.02 -17.18
C ALA A 97 -3.33 5.12 -16.18
N VAL A 98 -3.17 5.92 -15.12
CA VAL A 98 -4.25 6.24 -14.17
C VAL A 98 -5.40 6.99 -14.86
N ASP A 99 -5.10 7.91 -15.79
CA ASP A 99 -6.12 8.61 -16.59
C ASP A 99 -6.93 7.63 -17.47
N ARG A 100 -6.32 6.53 -17.95
CA ARG A 100 -7.00 5.48 -18.74
C ARG A 100 -7.79 4.48 -17.88
N ALA A 101 -7.24 4.01 -16.76
CA ALA A 101 -7.93 3.07 -15.86
C ALA A 101 -9.23 3.65 -15.26
N ILE A 102 -9.30 4.97 -15.09
CA ILE A 102 -10.48 5.64 -14.55
C ILE A 102 -11.65 5.76 -15.57
N ASP A 103 -11.40 5.53 -16.86
CA ASP A 103 -12.42 5.62 -17.91
C ASP A 103 -13.40 4.42 -17.88
N GLU A 104 -12.94 3.24 -17.46
CA GLU A 104 -13.76 2.03 -17.31
C GLU A 104 -14.26 1.86 -15.86
N GLY A 105 -15.40 2.49 -15.56
CA GLY A 105 -16.09 2.28 -14.28
C GLY A 105 -15.76 3.27 -13.15
N GLY A 106 -15.27 4.46 -13.48
CA GLY A 106 -14.79 5.48 -12.53
C GLY A 106 -15.70 5.85 -11.34
N TRP A 107 -17.01 5.60 -11.38
CA TRP A 107 -17.89 5.80 -10.22
C TRP A 107 -17.62 4.81 -9.07
N LYS A 108 -17.23 3.57 -9.39
CA LYS A 108 -16.89 2.54 -8.39
C LYS A 108 -15.61 2.91 -7.67
N ILE A 109 -14.59 3.34 -8.43
CA ILE A 109 -13.32 3.84 -7.90
C ILE A 109 -13.57 5.01 -6.94
N ILE A 110 -14.42 5.97 -7.32
CA ILE A 110 -14.77 7.09 -6.42
C ILE A 110 -15.46 6.60 -5.16
N ALA A 111 -16.46 5.72 -5.27
CA ALA A 111 -17.14 5.19 -4.09
C ALA A 111 -16.14 4.49 -3.14
N MET A 112 -15.19 3.75 -3.69
CA MET A 112 -14.17 3.03 -2.93
C MET A 112 -13.17 3.99 -2.28
N LEU A 113 -12.69 5.01 -2.98
CA LEU A 113 -11.83 6.06 -2.42
C LEU A 113 -12.51 6.93 -1.35
N ARG A 114 -13.85 6.89 -1.27
CA ARG A 114 -14.64 7.59 -0.25
C ARG A 114 -14.90 6.73 0.97
N LEU A 115 -15.10 5.44 0.77
CA LEU A 115 -15.26 4.46 1.85
C LEU A 115 -13.92 4.14 2.51
N VAL A 116 -12.85 4.07 1.73
CA VAL A 116 -11.48 3.85 2.19
C VAL A 116 -10.77 5.20 2.22
N PRO A 117 -10.49 5.77 3.40
CA PRO A 117 -9.90 7.10 3.52
C PRO A 117 -8.41 7.08 3.14
N MET A 118 -8.12 6.90 1.85
CA MET A 118 -6.77 6.86 1.27
C MET A 118 -6.16 8.26 1.18
N PHE A 119 -6.99 9.30 1.05
CA PHE A 119 -6.56 10.70 1.01
C PHE A 119 -7.40 11.56 1.97
N PRO A 120 -6.85 12.66 2.50
CA PRO A 120 -7.64 13.65 3.22
C PRO A 120 -8.81 14.16 2.36
N PHE A 121 -10.01 14.22 2.94
CA PHE A 121 -11.26 14.55 2.23
C PHE A 121 -11.15 15.74 1.28
N ASN A 122 -10.56 16.84 1.75
CA ASN A 122 -10.42 18.07 0.98
C ASN A 122 -9.47 17.92 -0.20
N VAL A 123 -8.32 17.25 -0.01
CA VAL A 123 -7.35 17.00 -1.08
C VAL A 123 -7.95 16.08 -2.15
N GLY A 124 -8.62 15.00 -1.72
CA GLY A 124 -9.27 14.05 -2.62
C GLY A 124 -10.30 14.72 -3.54
N ASN A 125 -11.04 15.73 -3.05
CA ASN A 125 -12.02 16.45 -3.87
C ASN A 125 -11.40 17.11 -5.10
N TYR A 126 -10.22 17.73 -4.94
CA TYR A 126 -9.51 18.39 -6.04
C TYR A 126 -8.82 17.39 -6.97
N LEU A 127 -8.17 16.36 -6.40
CA LEU A 127 -7.47 15.34 -7.17
C LEU A 127 -8.41 14.59 -8.12
N LEU A 128 -9.60 14.21 -7.63
CA LEU A 128 -10.60 13.53 -8.45
C LEU A 128 -11.10 14.42 -9.60
N GLY A 129 -11.03 15.74 -9.46
CA GLY A 129 -11.35 16.69 -10.53
C GLY A 129 -10.41 16.62 -11.74
N LEU A 130 -9.17 16.17 -11.53
CA LEU A 130 -8.15 16.02 -12.56
C LEU A 130 -8.38 14.79 -13.45
N THR A 131 -9.14 13.82 -12.93
CA THR A 131 -9.45 12.54 -13.60
C THR A 131 -10.53 12.71 -14.68
N PRO A 132 -10.71 11.72 -15.59
CA PRO A 132 -11.71 11.80 -16.67
C PRO A 132 -13.15 11.50 -16.20
N VAL A 133 -13.37 11.20 -14.92
CA VAL A 133 -14.71 10.81 -14.43
C VAL A 133 -15.76 11.87 -14.75
N LYS A 134 -16.88 11.46 -15.32
CA LYS A 134 -18.07 12.32 -15.49
C LYS A 134 -18.50 12.93 -14.15
N PHE A 135 -18.86 14.20 -14.16
CA PHE A 135 -19.24 14.96 -12.96
C PHE A 135 -20.32 14.25 -12.13
N TRP A 136 -21.40 13.77 -12.77
CA TRP A 136 -22.49 13.12 -12.07
C TRP A 136 -22.13 11.76 -11.45
N HIS A 137 -21.17 11.04 -12.04
CA HIS A 137 -20.63 9.83 -11.42
C HIS A 137 -19.89 10.17 -10.12
N TYR A 138 -19.09 11.25 -10.12
CA TYR A 138 -18.43 11.75 -8.92
C TYR A 138 -19.42 12.19 -7.84
N VAL A 139 -20.42 12.99 -8.21
CA VAL A 139 -21.42 13.52 -7.25
C VAL A 139 -22.20 12.39 -6.60
N LEU A 140 -22.77 11.49 -7.39
CA LEU A 140 -23.63 10.42 -6.87
C LEU A 140 -22.82 9.38 -6.08
N ALA A 141 -21.66 8.97 -6.59
CA ALA A 141 -20.81 8.01 -5.88
C ALA A 141 -20.30 8.59 -4.56
N SER A 142 -19.84 9.85 -4.55
CA SER A 142 -19.39 10.52 -3.32
C SER A 142 -20.52 10.69 -2.33
N TRP A 143 -21.70 11.13 -2.78
CA TRP A 143 -22.84 11.34 -1.91
C TRP A 143 -23.24 10.05 -1.20
N ILE A 144 -23.39 8.94 -1.94
CA ILE A 144 -23.78 7.65 -1.39
C ILE A 144 -22.71 7.08 -0.46
N ALA A 145 -21.45 7.08 -0.90
CA ALA A 145 -20.34 6.51 -0.15
C ALA A 145 -20.03 7.28 1.15
N MET A 146 -20.32 8.57 1.20
CA MET A 146 -20.10 9.39 2.40
C MET A 146 -21.21 9.26 3.45
N MET A 147 -22.40 8.74 3.10
CA MET A 147 -23.53 8.66 4.04
C MET A 147 -23.21 7.89 5.32
N PRO A 148 -22.60 6.69 5.29
CA PRO A 148 -22.32 5.93 6.52
C PRO A 148 -21.40 6.69 7.48
N GLY A 149 -20.30 7.24 6.96
CA GLY A 149 -19.37 8.05 7.76
C GLY A 149 -20.02 9.33 8.29
N THR A 150 -20.81 10.02 7.45
CA THR A 150 -21.55 11.23 7.87
C THR A 150 -22.50 10.91 9.01
N LEU A 151 -23.22 9.79 8.92
CA LEU A 151 -24.14 9.36 9.97
C LEU A 151 -23.40 9.14 11.30
N VAL A 152 -22.28 8.42 11.30
CA VAL A 152 -21.49 8.15 12.52
C VAL A 152 -21.01 9.43 13.19
N TYR A 153 -20.45 10.38 12.43
CA TYR A 153 -19.91 11.63 12.99
C TYR A 153 -21.02 12.56 13.50
N VAL A 154 -22.14 12.66 12.80
CA VAL A 154 -23.30 13.44 13.27
C VAL A 154 -23.91 12.77 14.51
N TYR A 155 -23.99 11.44 14.53
CA TYR A 155 -24.46 10.68 15.69
C TYR A 155 -23.59 10.94 16.92
N LEU A 156 -22.26 10.96 16.75
CA LEU A 156 -21.32 11.26 17.81
C LEU A 156 -21.56 12.65 18.41
N GLY A 157 -21.81 13.67 17.56
CA GLY A 157 -22.17 15.01 18.02
C GLY A 157 -23.49 15.06 18.78
N HIS A 158 -24.54 14.42 18.25
CA HIS A 158 -25.87 14.37 18.86
C HIS A 158 -25.87 13.68 20.23
N VAL A 159 -25.19 12.53 20.34
CA VAL A 159 -25.01 11.83 21.62
C VAL A 159 -24.16 12.66 22.57
N GLY A 160 -23.04 13.24 22.08
CA GLY A 160 -22.14 14.05 22.88
C GLY A 160 -22.85 15.23 23.56
N ARG A 161 -23.70 15.95 22.81
CA ARG A 161 -24.52 17.04 23.34
C ARG A 161 -25.47 16.55 24.44
N LYS A 162 -26.20 15.46 24.19
CA LYS A 162 -27.11 14.85 25.18
C LYS A 162 -26.42 14.35 26.44
N SER A 163 -25.19 13.84 26.33
CA SER A 163 -24.38 13.44 27.49
C SER A 163 -24.03 14.62 28.38
N VAL A 164 -23.66 15.76 27.78
CA VAL A 164 -23.33 16.98 28.51
C VAL A 164 -24.57 17.56 29.19
N GLU A 165 -25.71 17.62 28.50
CA GLU A 165 -26.99 18.09 29.05
C GLU A 165 -27.49 17.21 30.21
N ALA A 166 -27.31 15.88 30.10
CA ALA A 166 -27.63 14.94 31.18
C ALA A 166 -26.71 15.11 32.39
N ALA A 167 -25.41 15.33 32.18
CA ALA A 167 -24.45 15.59 33.25
C ALA A 167 -24.69 16.95 33.93
N ALA A 168 -25.22 17.93 33.20
CA ALA A 168 -25.62 19.25 33.72
C ALA A 168 -26.96 19.22 34.48
N GLY A 169 -27.69 18.09 34.45
CA GLY A 169 -29.00 17.96 35.09
C GLY A 169 -30.16 18.62 34.33
N GLU A 170 -29.93 19.06 33.10
CA GLU A 170 -30.91 19.77 32.26
C GLU A 170 -31.87 18.82 31.53
N ALA A 171 -31.47 17.56 31.34
CA ALA A 171 -32.29 16.51 30.72
C ALA A 171 -32.13 15.16 31.43
N ALA A 172 -33.21 14.68 32.06
CA ALA A 172 -33.26 13.32 32.62
C ALA A 172 -33.66 12.31 31.54
N LEU A 173 -32.68 11.79 30.81
CA LEU A 173 -32.91 10.73 29.81
C LEU A 173 -33.16 9.39 30.52
N HIS A 174 -34.18 8.66 30.09
CA HIS A 174 -34.53 7.35 30.67
C HIS A 174 -33.43 6.32 30.34
N PRO A 175 -33.10 5.34 31.21
CA PRO A 175 -32.06 4.33 30.92
C PRO A 175 -32.24 3.58 29.59
N LEU A 176 -33.49 3.42 29.16
CA LEU A 176 -33.83 2.82 27.86
C LEU A 176 -33.36 3.68 26.68
N GLU A 177 -33.49 5.01 26.76
CA GLU A 177 -33.05 5.91 25.70
C GLU A 177 -31.54 5.89 25.54
N TRP A 178 -30.80 5.86 26.66
CA TRP A 178 -29.34 5.65 26.66
C TRP A 178 -28.93 4.34 26.02
N THR A 179 -29.62 3.25 26.39
CA THR A 179 -29.35 1.92 25.85
C THR A 179 -29.58 1.90 24.34
N LEU A 180 -30.71 2.43 23.86
CA LEU A 180 -31.02 2.50 22.44
C LEU A 180 -30.03 3.39 21.66
N MET A 181 -29.55 4.47 22.27
CA MET A 181 -28.57 5.36 21.63
C MET A 181 -27.19 4.71 21.50
N ILE A 182 -26.73 4.04 22.56
CA ILE A 182 -25.44 3.34 22.54
C ILE A 182 -25.49 2.17 21.56
N VAL A 183 -26.56 1.36 21.61
CA VAL A 183 -26.74 0.23 20.67
C VAL A 183 -26.84 0.73 19.23
N GLY A 184 -27.59 1.81 18.97
CA GLY A 184 -27.70 2.41 17.64
C GLY A 184 -26.35 2.92 17.12
N PHE A 185 -25.53 3.55 17.97
CA PHE A 185 -24.18 3.98 17.62
C PHE A 185 -23.26 2.81 17.29
N LEU A 186 -23.25 1.77 18.13
CA LEU A 186 -22.45 0.56 17.91
C LEU A 186 -22.82 -0.14 16.61
N ILE A 187 -24.11 -0.23 16.30
CA ILE A 187 -24.59 -0.76 15.01
C ILE A 187 -24.10 0.11 13.84
N ALA A 188 -24.23 1.44 13.93
CA ALA A 188 -23.77 2.35 12.88
C ALA A 188 -22.26 2.24 12.62
N VAL A 189 -21.46 2.11 13.69
CA VAL A 189 -20.01 1.87 13.60
C VAL A 189 -19.73 0.51 12.98
N ALA A 190 -20.37 -0.55 13.46
CA ALA A 190 -20.18 -1.91 12.94
C ALA A 190 -20.52 -2.02 11.45
N VAL A 191 -21.65 -1.44 11.03
CA VAL A 191 -22.07 -1.39 9.61
C VAL A 191 -21.06 -0.59 8.78
N THR A 192 -20.59 0.56 9.28
CA THR A 192 -19.59 1.37 8.57
C THR A 192 -18.27 0.64 8.42
N VAL A 193 -17.78 -0.01 9.49
CA VAL A 193 -16.56 -0.83 9.45
C VAL A 193 -16.73 -2.01 8.51
N TYR A 194 -17.88 -2.70 8.55
CA TYR A 194 -18.17 -3.82 7.66
C TYR A 194 -18.17 -3.40 6.18
N ILE A 195 -18.88 -2.32 5.83
CA ILE A 195 -18.93 -1.79 4.46
C ILE A 195 -17.53 -1.33 4.01
N THR A 196 -16.77 -0.70 4.90
CA THR A 196 -15.40 -0.26 4.61
C THR A 196 -14.48 -1.47 4.37
N LYS A 197 -14.52 -2.50 5.22
CA LYS A 197 -13.75 -3.73 5.04
C LYS A 197 -14.14 -4.46 3.75
N LEU A 198 -15.44 -4.51 3.43
CA LEU A 198 -15.92 -5.10 2.19
C LEU A 198 -15.43 -4.31 0.96
N ALA A 199 -15.42 -2.98 1.04
CA ALA A 199 -14.89 -2.12 -0.02
C ALA A 199 -13.36 -2.27 -0.16
N GLN A 200 -12.63 -2.39 0.95
CA GLN A 200 -11.18 -2.65 0.95
C GLN A 200 -10.84 -3.99 0.29
N ARG A 201 -11.55 -5.07 0.65
CA ARG A 201 -11.36 -6.39 0.03
C ARG A 201 -11.55 -6.34 -1.48
N LYS A 202 -12.63 -5.69 -1.94
CA LYS A 202 -12.89 -5.49 -3.37
C LYS A 202 -11.88 -4.54 -4.06
N LEU A 203 -11.34 -3.57 -3.33
CA LEU A 203 -10.31 -2.66 -3.88
C LEU A 203 -9.01 -3.39 -4.11
N ASN A 204 -8.62 -4.26 -3.19
CA ASN A 204 -7.44 -5.09 -3.34
C ASN A 204 -7.64 -6.04 -4.53
N GLU A 205 -8.82 -6.66 -4.66
CA GLU A 205 -9.18 -7.49 -5.83
C GLU A 205 -9.13 -6.73 -7.17
N GLN A 206 -9.49 -5.44 -7.23
CA GLN A 206 -9.52 -4.65 -8.47
C GLN A 206 -8.23 -3.90 -8.80
N THR A 207 -7.49 -3.43 -7.79
CA THR A 207 -6.17 -2.78 -7.98
C THR A 207 -5.19 -3.78 -8.61
N GLU A 208 -5.38 -5.06 -8.33
CA GLU A 208 -4.63 -6.14 -8.97
C GLU A 208 -4.94 -6.29 -10.48
N LEU A 209 -6.16 -6.00 -10.92
CA LEU A 209 -6.63 -6.09 -12.31
C LEU A 209 -6.32 -4.83 -13.16
N ASP A 210 -6.22 -3.64 -12.55
CA ASP A 210 -5.93 -2.39 -13.28
C ASP A 210 -4.42 -2.18 -13.52
N VAL A 211 -3.55 -2.75 -12.67
CA VAL A 211 -2.10 -2.85 -12.93
C VAL A 211 -1.84 -3.75 -14.15
N GLU A 212 -2.65 -4.80 -14.31
CA GLU A 212 -2.63 -5.78 -15.42
C GLU A 212 -2.82 -5.15 -16.82
N SER A 213 -3.72 -4.18 -16.95
CA SER A 213 -4.11 -3.54 -18.21
C SER A 213 -3.26 -2.32 -18.58
N ALA A 214 -2.72 -1.61 -17.58
CA ALA A 214 -1.81 -0.49 -17.78
C ALA A 214 -0.42 -0.91 -18.30
N GLU A 215 0.01 -2.14 -17.99
CA GLU A 215 1.30 -2.68 -18.42
C GLU A 215 1.23 -3.30 -19.84
N THR A 216 0.10 -3.90 -20.22
CA THR A 216 -0.15 -4.43 -21.58
C THR A 216 -0.25 -3.35 -22.65
N THR A 217 -0.58 -2.09 -22.30
CA THR A 217 -0.76 -1.00 -23.27
C THR A 217 0.54 -0.24 -23.60
N LYS A 218 1.68 -0.58 -22.97
CA LYS A 218 2.96 0.15 -23.18
C LYS A 218 3.72 -0.21 -24.47
N GLU A 219 3.24 -1.18 -25.25
CA GLU A 219 3.92 -1.66 -26.47
C GLU A 219 3.53 -0.94 -27.78
N GLN A 220 2.73 0.12 -27.73
CA GLN A 220 2.42 0.93 -28.93
C GLN A 220 2.91 2.38 -28.78
N GLU A 221 3.82 2.76 -29.67
CA GLU A 221 4.51 4.05 -29.73
C GLU A 221 3.56 5.26 -29.66
N PRO A 222 3.96 6.37 -29.02
CA PRO A 222 3.15 7.56 -28.95
C PRO A 222 3.18 8.34 -30.29
N VAL A 223 1.99 8.53 -30.87
CA VAL A 223 1.76 9.43 -32.02
C VAL A 223 2.04 10.89 -31.62
N LYS A 224 2.90 11.56 -32.40
CA LYS A 224 3.21 12.99 -32.29
C LYS A 224 1.96 13.84 -32.54
N SER A 225 1.73 14.87 -31.72
CA SER A 225 0.81 15.96 -32.02
C SER A 225 1.50 17.32 -31.97
N GLU A 226 1.23 18.13 -32.99
CA GLU A 226 1.73 19.50 -33.20
C GLU A 226 1.05 20.52 -32.27
N PRO A 227 1.68 21.69 -32.02
CA PRO A 227 1.13 22.71 -31.13
C PRO A 227 0.13 23.62 -31.87
N ALA A 228 -0.98 23.96 -31.22
CA ALA A 228 -1.89 25.02 -31.65
C ALA A 228 -1.86 26.20 -30.67
N GLU A 229 -1.78 27.39 -31.25
CA GLU A 229 -1.57 28.70 -30.63
C GLU A 229 -2.76 29.22 -29.79
N GLY A 230 -2.42 29.93 -28.71
CA GLY A 230 -2.88 31.28 -28.40
C GLY A 230 -4.37 31.56 -28.13
N ALA A 231 -4.69 31.90 -26.87
CA ALA A 231 -5.69 32.95 -26.59
C ALA A 231 -5.48 33.57 -25.19
N SER A 232 -5.54 34.90 -25.14
CA SER A 232 -5.40 35.73 -23.93
C SER A 232 -6.67 35.72 -23.07
N MET A 233 -6.55 35.99 -21.75
CA MET A 233 -7.24 37.09 -21.03
C MET A 233 -7.06 37.02 -19.49
N ARG A 234 -7.06 38.21 -18.86
CA ARG A 234 -7.00 38.53 -17.39
C ARG A 234 -8.44 38.48 -16.77
N PRO A 235 -8.75 38.76 -15.48
CA PRO A 235 -7.99 38.96 -14.24
C PRO A 235 -8.52 38.07 -13.07
N VAL A 236 -8.85 36.79 -13.32
CA VAL A 236 -9.29 35.82 -12.27
C VAL A 236 -8.08 35.13 -11.59
N LYS A 237 -6.87 35.42 -12.10
CA LYS A 237 -5.65 34.69 -11.78
C LYS A 237 -5.12 34.93 -10.36
N THR A 238 -5.41 36.03 -9.68
CA THR A 238 -4.70 36.35 -8.42
C THR A 238 -5.15 35.53 -7.21
N MET A 239 -6.45 35.20 -7.11
CA MET A 239 -6.95 34.29 -6.06
C MET A 239 -6.74 32.82 -6.43
N ALA A 240 -6.85 32.48 -7.72
CA ALA A 240 -6.56 31.13 -8.22
C ALA A 240 -5.07 30.80 -8.09
N LEU A 241 -4.13 31.71 -8.40
CA LEU A 241 -2.69 31.48 -8.22
C LEU A 241 -2.31 31.26 -6.76
N ALA A 242 -2.95 31.95 -5.81
CA ALA A 242 -2.64 31.76 -4.39
C ALA A 242 -3.08 30.38 -3.89
N ALA A 243 -4.26 29.92 -4.33
CA ALA A 243 -4.76 28.58 -4.03
C ALA A 243 -3.95 27.50 -4.77
N THR A 244 -3.64 27.69 -6.06
CA THR A 244 -2.80 26.76 -6.85
C THR A 244 -1.36 26.73 -6.34
N ALA A 245 -0.78 27.86 -5.94
CA ALA A 245 0.54 27.92 -5.33
C ALA A 245 0.54 27.26 -3.95
N ALA A 246 -0.52 27.43 -3.14
CA ALA A 246 -0.66 26.70 -1.88
C ALA A 246 -0.84 25.19 -2.10
N THR A 247 -1.62 24.76 -3.10
CA THR A 247 -1.76 23.35 -3.45
C THR A 247 -0.47 22.76 -4.01
N VAL A 248 0.28 23.49 -4.85
CA VAL A 248 1.58 23.07 -5.38
C VAL A 248 2.66 23.11 -4.29
N LEU A 249 2.61 24.07 -3.36
CA LEU A 249 3.50 24.12 -2.20
C LEU A 249 3.17 23.03 -1.19
N ILE A 250 1.91 22.65 -1.02
CA ILE A 250 1.50 21.57 -0.11
C ILE A 250 1.72 20.19 -0.74
N LEU A 251 1.45 20.01 -2.03
CA LEU A 251 1.79 18.78 -2.77
C LEU A 251 3.32 18.64 -2.91
N GLY A 252 4.02 19.75 -3.19
CA GLY A 252 5.48 19.83 -3.17
C GLY A 252 6.02 19.56 -1.77
N ALA A 253 5.47 20.17 -0.73
CA ALA A 253 5.86 19.91 0.66
C ALA A 253 5.55 18.48 1.09
N CYS A 254 4.43 17.88 0.70
CA CYS A 254 4.12 16.47 0.98
C CYS A 254 5.05 15.52 0.22
N ALA A 255 5.44 15.86 -1.01
CA ALA A 255 6.43 15.10 -1.79
C ALA A 255 7.86 15.28 -1.24
N THR A 256 8.19 16.43 -0.63
CA THR A 256 9.53 16.69 -0.06
C THR A 256 9.66 16.32 1.42
N LEU A 257 8.56 16.33 2.19
CA LEU A 257 8.56 16.04 3.63
C LEU A 257 8.30 14.56 3.95
N ALA A 258 7.89 13.75 2.96
CA ALA A 258 7.73 12.31 3.15
C ALA A 258 7.80 11.55 1.80
N PRO A 259 8.92 11.55 1.06
CA PRO A 259 9.04 10.75 -0.16
C PRO A 259 8.65 9.27 0.02
N ASP A 260 8.78 8.74 1.25
CA ASP A 260 8.53 7.34 1.60
C ASP A 260 7.09 7.01 2.01
N TRP A 261 6.14 7.98 2.04
CA TRP A 261 4.77 7.66 2.49
C TRP A 261 4.02 6.80 1.46
N LEU A 262 4.31 6.98 0.16
CA LEU A 262 3.73 6.14 -0.91
C LEU A 262 4.28 4.72 -0.86
N THR A 263 5.58 4.55 -0.63
CA THR A 263 6.21 3.22 -0.51
C THR A 263 5.80 2.51 0.79
N ARG A 264 5.58 3.22 1.89
CA ARG A 264 5.03 2.64 3.14
C ARG A 264 3.56 2.26 3.04
N PHE A 265 2.80 2.85 2.11
CA PHE A 265 1.37 2.57 1.96
C PHE A 265 1.07 1.51 0.89
N PHE A 266 1.88 1.46 -0.19
CA PHE A 266 1.78 0.47 -1.26
C PHE A 266 2.81 -0.67 -1.16
N GLY A 267 3.75 -0.58 -0.22
CA GLY A 267 4.73 -1.62 0.08
C GLY A 267 4.23 -2.62 1.11
N PRO A 268 5.04 -3.65 1.40
CA PRO A 268 4.71 -4.69 2.38
C PRO A 268 4.46 -4.07 3.77
N PRO A 269 3.68 -4.75 4.64
CA PRO A 269 3.34 -4.21 5.95
C PRO A 269 4.61 -3.87 6.73
N ALA A 270 4.59 -2.72 7.42
CA ALA A 270 5.66 -2.35 8.33
C ALA A 270 5.65 -3.30 9.53
N VAL A 271 6.79 -3.93 9.81
CA VAL A 271 6.94 -4.93 10.86
C VAL A 271 8.15 -4.58 11.73
N ALA A 272 7.99 -4.69 13.04
CA ALA A 272 9.11 -4.62 13.96
C ALA A 272 9.83 -5.99 13.99
N MET A 273 11.10 -6.02 13.60
CA MET A 273 11.89 -7.24 13.60
C MET A 273 12.39 -7.54 15.02
N THR A 274 12.05 -8.72 15.53
CA THR A 274 12.49 -9.18 16.86
C THR A 274 13.17 -10.53 16.74
N GLU A 275 14.02 -10.88 17.71
CA GLU A 275 14.61 -12.23 17.79
C GLU A 275 13.85 -13.01 18.85
N VAL A 276 12.94 -13.88 18.41
CA VAL A 276 12.02 -14.62 19.30
C VAL A 276 12.56 -15.99 19.65
N TYR A 277 13.40 -16.56 18.78
CA TYR A 277 13.88 -17.94 18.90
C TYR A 277 15.34 -18.00 19.32
N ASP A 278 15.65 -18.90 20.25
CA ASP A 278 17.01 -19.20 20.65
C ASP A 278 17.63 -20.29 19.78
N GLU A 279 18.96 -20.26 19.65
CA GLU A 279 19.69 -21.36 19.01
C GLU A 279 19.61 -22.65 19.83
N LYS A 280 19.55 -23.78 19.12
CA LYS A 280 19.61 -25.12 19.72
C LYS A 280 20.61 -25.98 18.93
N PRO A 281 21.93 -25.82 19.15
CA PRO A 281 22.95 -26.52 18.37
C PRO A 281 22.86 -28.05 18.47
N ASP A 282 22.47 -28.57 19.64
CA ASP A 282 22.24 -29.99 19.90
C ASP A 282 20.77 -30.41 19.73
N GLY A 283 19.94 -29.53 19.15
CA GLY A 283 18.52 -29.73 18.94
C GLY A 283 18.21 -30.65 17.75
N PRO A 284 16.93 -30.97 17.54
CA PRO A 284 16.51 -31.69 16.34
C PRO A 284 16.76 -30.84 15.09
N THR A 285 17.15 -31.52 14.01
CA THR A 285 17.32 -30.95 12.66
C THR A 285 16.25 -31.47 11.74
N PHE A 286 15.99 -30.77 10.63
CA PHE A 286 15.11 -31.26 9.58
C PHE A 286 15.88 -31.61 8.29
N ASP A 287 15.51 -32.73 7.67
CA ASP A 287 16.17 -33.21 6.44
C ASP A 287 15.61 -32.51 5.21
N HIS A 288 16.40 -31.62 4.62
CA HIS A 288 16.08 -30.91 3.38
C HIS A 288 16.65 -31.59 2.11
N SER A 289 17.21 -32.81 2.21
CA SER A 289 17.91 -33.47 1.10
C SER A 289 17.06 -33.71 -0.15
N GLU A 290 15.76 -34.03 0.02
CA GLU A 290 14.86 -34.21 -1.12
C GLU A 290 14.69 -32.89 -1.90
N PHE A 291 14.50 -31.76 -1.20
CA PHE A 291 14.40 -30.44 -1.83
C PHE A 291 15.75 -29.98 -2.40
N ASP A 292 16.85 -30.22 -1.70
CA ASP A 292 18.21 -29.92 -2.19
C ASP A 292 18.48 -30.60 -3.54
N ARG A 293 18.13 -31.88 -3.68
CA ARG A 293 18.25 -32.61 -4.95
C ARG A 293 17.44 -31.95 -6.06
N LEU A 294 16.19 -31.55 -5.77
CA LEU A 294 15.33 -30.88 -6.75
C LEU A 294 15.93 -29.55 -7.19
N LEU A 295 16.40 -28.73 -6.25
CA LEU A 295 17.04 -27.45 -6.55
C LEU A 295 18.29 -27.64 -7.43
N ARG A 296 19.16 -28.59 -7.10
CA ARG A 296 20.35 -28.89 -7.91
C ARG A 296 20.02 -29.32 -9.34
N THR A 297 18.91 -30.03 -9.52
CA THR A 297 18.51 -30.63 -10.80
C THR A 297 17.79 -29.63 -11.70
N PHE A 298 16.87 -28.84 -11.13
CA PHE A 298 15.93 -28.03 -11.91
C PHE A 298 16.19 -26.52 -11.83
N VAL A 299 17.14 -26.07 -11.00
CA VAL A 299 17.54 -24.66 -10.93
C VAL A 299 18.88 -24.49 -11.64
N SER A 300 18.92 -23.59 -12.62
CA SER A 300 20.14 -23.15 -13.32
C SER A 300 20.65 -21.86 -12.68
N ASP A 301 21.94 -21.83 -12.38
CA ASP A 301 22.68 -20.63 -11.96
C ASP A 301 23.43 -19.98 -13.13
N GLU A 302 23.08 -20.34 -14.37
CA GLU A 302 23.61 -19.67 -15.56
C GLU A 302 23.31 -18.18 -15.50
N ASP A 303 24.34 -17.38 -15.80
CA ASP A 303 24.38 -15.93 -15.60
C ASP A 303 24.02 -15.46 -14.18
N GLY A 304 24.13 -16.33 -13.16
CA GLY A 304 23.73 -16.00 -11.79
C GLY A 304 22.21 -15.80 -11.61
N GLY A 305 21.39 -16.26 -12.57
CA GLY A 305 19.97 -15.92 -12.65
C GLY A 305 19.03 -16.76 -11.77
N GLY A 306 19.44 -17.94 -11.30
CA GLY A 306 18.61 -18.82 -10.47
C GLY A 306 17.31 -19.26 -11.16
N TRP A 307 17.40 -19.65 -12.42
CA TRP A 307 16.29 -19.96 -13.32
C TRP A 307 15.73 -21.36 -13.11
N ILE A 308 14.41 -21.51 -13.14
CA ILE A 308 13.76 -22.79 -12.81
C ILE A 308 13.17 -23.46 -14.06
N ASP A 309 13.45 -24.74 -14.21
CA ASP A 309 12.83 -25.63 -15.20
C ASP A 309 11.54 -26.24 -14.66
N TYR A 310 10.49 -25.43 -14.63
CA TYR A 310 9.17 -25.84 -14.14
C TYR A 310 8.59 -27.00 -14.94
N VAL A 311 8.80 -27.03 -16.26
CA VAL A 311 8.29 -28.08 -17.14
C VAL A 311 8.92 -29.43 -16.81
N ALA A 312 10.25 -29.50 -16.74
CA ALA A 312 10.91 -30.76 -16.41
C ALA A 312 10.63 -31.19 -14.97
N LEU A 313 10.54 -30.26 -14.01
CA LEU A 313 10.17 -30.59 -12.64
C LEU A 313 8.75 -31.16 -12.57
N LYS A 314 7.77 -30.50 -13.21
CA LYS A 314 6.38 -30.96 -13.31
C LYS A 314 6.28 -32.38 -13.89
N ASN A 315 7.03 -32.65 -14.96
CA ASN A 315 6.92 -33.90 -15.71
C ASN A 315 7.70 -35.06 -15.10
N ASN A 316 8.83 -34.79 -14.43
CA ASN A 316 9.75 -35.84 -14.00
C ASN A 316 9.80 -36.06 -12.48
N ASP A 317 9.51 -35.05 -11.67
CA ASP A 317 9.85 -35.08 -10.24
C ASP A 317 8.85 -34.33 -9.32
N ARG A 318 7.67 -33.94 -9.80
CA ARG A 318 6.64 -33.27 -8.98
C ARG A 318 6.23 -34.09 -7.75
N ASP A 319 6.16 -35.42 -7.88
CA ASP A 319 5.85 -36.31 -6.75
C ASP A 319 6.88 -36.19 -5.63
N ALA A 320 8.15 -35.93 -5.95
CA ALA A 320 9.19 -35.68 -4.95
C ALA A 320 9.00 -34.32 -4.26
N LEU A 321 8.62 -33.29 -5.01
CA LEU A 321 8.28 -31.99 -4.42
C LEU A 321 7.10 -32.13 -3.44
N GLN A 322 6.04 -32.86 -3.83
CA GLN A 322 4.88 -33.07 -2.98
C GLN A 322 5.19 -33.92 -1.74
N ARG A 323 6.08 -34.90 -1.84
CA ARG A 323 6.57 -35.65 -0.67
C ARG A 323 7.33 -34.75 0.29
N TYR A 324 8.21 -33.89 -0.21
CA TYR A 324 8.92 -32.92 0.62
C TYR A 324 7.96 -31.95 1.32
N ILE A 325 6.99 -31.38 0.59
CA ILE A 325 5.93 -30.51 1.15
C ILE A 325 5.15 -31.24 2.25
N LYS A 326 4.83 -32.51 2.04
CA LYS A 326 4.16 -33.34 3.06
C LYS A 326 5.05 -33.51 4.31
N GLN A 327 6.34 -33.79 4.15
CA GLN A 327 7.28 -33.92 5.27
C GLN A 327 7.38 -32.62 6.09
N VAL A 328 7.42 -31.46 5.43
CA VAL A 328 7.37 -30.15 6.10
C VAL A 328 6.08 -29.99 6.91
N GLY A 329 4.95 -30.44 6.38
CA GLY A 329 3.66 -30.43 7.08
C GLY A 329 3.51 -31.44 8.22
N GLU A 330 4.44 -32.39 8.35
CA GLU A 330 4.49 -33.41 9.42
C GLU A 330 5.62 -33.14 10.43
N ALA A 331 6.44 -32.11 10.20
CA ALA A 331 7.59 -31.77 11.02
C ALA A 331 7.19 -31.25 12.42
N ASP A 332 7.97 -31.63 13.44
CA ASP A 332 7.89 -30.99 14.77
C ASP A 332 8.59 -29.62 14.74
N TYR A 333 7.93 -28.66 14.08
CA TYR A 333 8.46 -27.32 13.87
C TYR A 333 8.82 -26.63 15.20
N ASP A 334 8.06 -26.86 16.27
CA ASP A 334 8.25 -26.18 17.56
C ASP A 334 9.49 -26.66 18.33
N ALA A 335 9.90 -27.91 18.11
CA ALA A 335 11.12 -28.45 18.72
C ALA A 335 12.42 -27.85 18.15
N LEU A 336 12.39 -27.36 16.90
CA LEU A 336 13.57 -26.81 16.21
C LEU A 336 14.17 -25.58 16.91
N GLY A 337 15.47 -25.36 16.71
CA GLY A 337 16.19 -24.14 17.11
C GLY A 337 16.02 -23.01 16.09
N ARG A 338 16.50 -21.81 16.42
CA ARG A 338 16.40 -20.61 15.56
C ARG A 338 16.82 -20.88 14.11
N SER A 339 18.04 -21.33 13.87
CA SER A 339 18.55 -21.50 12.50
C SER A 339 17.81 -22.60 11.73
N GLU A 340 17.46 -23.72 12.37
CA GLU A 340 16.65 -24.77 11.75
C GLU A 340 15.23 -24.28 11.40
N LYS A 341 14.60 -23.49 12.26
CA LYS A 341 13.28 -22.89 11.99
C LYS A 341 13.33 -21.96 10.78
N LEU A 342 14.31 -21.06 10.73
CA LEU A 342 14.41 -20.11 9.62
C LEU A 342 14.74 -20.81 8.30
N ALA A 343 15.66 -21.78 8.31
CA ALA A 343 15.95 -22.61 7.14
C ALA A 343 14.69 -23.34 6.64
N MET A 344 13.92 -23.94 7.56
CA MET A 344 12.66 -24.60 7.21
C MET A 344 11.65 -23.63 6.60
N LEU A 345 11.43 -22.44 7.18
CA LEU A 345 10.49 -21.45 6.65
C LEU A 345 10.87 -20.96 5.25
N ILE A 346 12.16 -20.67 5.01
CA ILE A 346 12.66 -20.25 3.70
C ILE A 346 12.45 -21.37 2.67
N ASN A 347 12.87 -22.59 2.99
CA ASN A 347 12.72 -23.73 2.09
C ASN A 347 11.25 -24.07 1.82
N ALA A 348 10.40 -24.00 2.85
CA ALA A 348 8.96 -24.22 2.73
C ALA A 348 8.33 -23.19 1.80
N TYR A 349 8.61 -21.89 2.01
CA TYR A 349 8.12 -20.83 1.12
C TYR A 349 8.51 -21.08 -0.34
N ASN A 350 9.78 -21.39 -0.60
CA ASN A 350 10.29 -21.62 -1.95
C ASN A 350 9.66 -22.87 -2.58
N ALA A 351 9.54 -23.97 -1.83
CA ALA A 351 8.90 -25.20 -2.32
C ALA A 351 7.40 -25.00 -2.62
N PHE A 352 6.69 -24.30 -1.73
CA PHE A 352 5.27 -23.97 -1.91
C PHE A 352 5.06 -23.05 -3.11
N THR A 353 5.96 -22.08 -3.31
CA THR A 353 5.93 -21.21 -4.48
C THR A 353 6.14 -22.02 -5.76
N ILE A 354 7.10 -22.95 -5.79
CA ILE A 354 7.31 -23.83 -6.95
C ILE A 354 6.07 -24.70 -7.22
N GLU A 355 5.47 -25.30 -6.19
CA GLU A 355 4.26 -26.11 -6.38
C GLU A 355 3.07 -25.27 -6.83
N LEU A 356 2.93 -24.03 -6.35
CA LEU A 356 1.94 -23.07 -6.84
C LEU A 356 2.11 -22.82 -8.34
N ILE A 357 3.34 -22.58 -8.80
CA ILE A 357 3.61 -22.38 -10.23
C ILE A 357 3.25 -23.63 -11.02
N ILE A 358 3.61 -24.83 -10.54
CA ILE A 358 3.31 -26.09 -11.22
C ILE A 358 1.81 -26.39 -11.26
N GLU A 359 1.06 -26.06 -10.19
CA GLU A 359 -0.38 -26.22 -10.10
C GLU A 359 -1.10 -25.44 -11.20
N PHE A 360 -0.68 -24.20 -11.43
CA PHE A 360 -1.25 -23.29 -12.43
C PHE A 360 -0.52 -23.33 -13.78
N TRP A 361 0.44 -24.26 -13.96
CA TRP A 361 1.22 -24.34 -15.19
C TRP A 361 0.35 -24.79 -16.38
N ASP A 362 0.21 -23.90 -17.35
CA ASP A 362 -0.38 -24.14 -18.66
C ASP A 362 0.67 -23.81 -19.73
N ASP A 363 0.99 -24.81 -20.57
CA ASP A 363 2.04 -24.72 -21.59
C ASP A 363 1.73 -23.52 -22.52
N ASP A 364 2.64 -22.54 -22.52
CA ASP A 364 2.60 -21.26 -23.25
C ASP A 364 1.68 -20.13 -22.70
N LYS A 365 1.06 -20.28 -21.52
CA LYS A 365 0.20 -19.20 -20.96
C LYS A 365 0.67 -18.59 -19.64
N LEU A 366 1.41 -19.33 -18.82
CA LEU A 366 1.90 -18.80 -17.55
C LEU A 366 3.18 -17.98 -17.76
N ILE A 367 3.01 -16.70 -18.06
CA ILE A 367 4.10 -15.76 -18.35
C ILE A 367 4.40 -14.90 -17.11
N SER A 368 3.39 -14.53 -16.35
CA SER A 368 3.53 -13.75 -15.12
C SER A 368 2.77 -14.40 -13.97
N ILE A 369 3.49 -14.64 -12.87
CA ILE A 369 2.90 -15.11 -11.61
C ILE A 369 1.79 -14.19 -11.10
N TYR A 370 1.85 -12.91 -11.49
CA TYR A 370 0.94 -11.91 -10.99
C TYR A 370 -0.35 -11.85 -11.79
N ARG A 371 -0.26 -12.02 -13.11
CA ARG A 371 -1.41 -11.96 -14.02
C ARG A 371 -2.15 -13.29 -14.11
N ASP A 372 -1.39 -14.38 -14.21
CA ASP A 372 -1.93 -15.63 -14.73
C ASP A 372 -2.43 -16.57 -13.61
N ILE A 373 -2.16 -16.26 -12.33
CA ILE A 373 -2.65 -17.00 -11.17
C ILE A 373 -3.71 -16.17 -10.41
N PRO A 374 -4.92 -16.70 -10.14
CA PRO A 374 -5.96 -15.96 -9.42
C PRO A 374 -5.48 -15.46 -8.05
N SER A 375 -5.75 -14.19 -7.72
CA SER A 375 -5.39 -13.55 -6.43
C SER A 375 -5.71 -14.38 -5.20
N ALA A 376 -6.94 -14.90 -5.12
CA ALA A 376 -7.40 -15.74 -4.02
C ALA A 376 -6.68 -17.09 -3.89
N LYS A 377 -5.80 -17.44 -4.85
CA LYS A 377 -5.02 -18.67 -4.93
C LYS A 377 -3.51 -18.46 -4.86
N ARG A 378 -3.04 -17.21 -4.73
CA ARG A 378 -1.62 -16.84 -4.72
C ARG A 378 -1.08 -16.77 -3.28
N TRP A 379 -0.74 -15.57 -2.81
CA TRP A 379 0.03 -15.38 -1.58
C TRP A 379 -0.82 -15.36 -0.31
N ASP A 380 -2.13 -15.08 -0.42
CA ASP A 380 -3.08 -15.05 0.70
C ASP A 380 -3.88 -16.35 0.87
N ASP A 381 -3.66 -17.37 0.04
CA ASP A 381 -4.35 -18.66 0.14
C ASP A 381 -3.78 -19.46 1.34
N GLU A 382 -4.54 -19.52 2.44
CA GLU A 382 -4.18 -20.24 3.67
C GLU A 382 -4.33 -21.75 3.49
N ARG A 383 -3.32 -22.40 2.91
CA ARG A 383 -3.36 -23.83 2.57
C ARG A 383 -2.08 -24.61 2.88
N TRP A 384 -0.99 -23.92 3.18
CA TRP A 384 0.31 -24.55 3.29
C TRP A 384 0.59 -24.98 4.72
N LYS A 385 0.80 -26.28 4.91
CA LYS A 385 1.01 -26.87 6.24
C LYS A 385 2.50 -26.85 6.62
N ILE A 386 2.82 -26.33 7.80
CA ILE A 386 4.15 -26.41 8.44
C ILE A 386 3.94 -26.84 9.90
N GLY A 387 4.31 -28.08 10.22
CA GLY A 387 3.91 -28.72 11.48
C GLY A 387 2.41 -28.63 11.71
N GLU A 388 1.97 -28.24 12.91
CA GLU A 388 0.53 -28.11 13.23
C GLU A 388 -0.15 -26.86 12.63
N ASN A 389 0.61 -25.98 11.98
CA ASN A 389 0.09 -24.72 11.47
C ASN A 389 -0.27 -24.81 9.98
N VAL A 390 -1.28 -24.04 9.57
CA VAL A 390 -1.62 -23.81 8.17
C VAL A 390 -1.51 -22.31 7.91
N TRP A 391 -0.67 -21.94 6.95
CA TRP A 391 -0.38 -20.55 6.62
C TRP A 391 -0.47 -20.29 5.11
N SER A 392 -0.68 -19.03 4.76
CA SER A 392 -0.44 -18.50 3.42
C SER A 392 1.06 -18.17 3.23
N LEU A 393 1.49 -17.94 1.98
CA LEU A 393 2.88 -17.50 1.70
C LEU A 393 3.16 -16.14 2.36
N ASN A 394 2.19 -15.22 2.33
CA ASN A 394 2.29 -13.93 3.00
C ASN A 394 2.41 -14.07 4.52
N GLN A 395 1.68 -15.01 5.14
CA GLN A 395 1.81 -15.27 6.57
C GLN A 395 3.18 -15.83 6.92
N ILE A 396 3.73 -16.75 6.11
CA ILE A 396 5.09 -17.26 6.30
C ILE A 396 6.10 -16.10 6.30
N GLU A 397 6.04 -15.22 5.31
CA GLU A 397 7.00 -14.11 5.21
C GLU A 397 6.77 -13.02 6.27
N HIS A 398 5.54 -12.49 6.36
CA HIS A 398 5.24 -11.26 7.11
C HIS A 398 4.79 -11.51 8.56
N GLU A 399 4.39 -12.73 8.92
CA GLU A 399 3.96 -13.06 10.28
C GLU A 399 4.87 -14.07 10.98
N GLN A 400 5.60 -14.91 10.23
CA GLN A 400 6.50 -15.91 10.81
C GLN A 400 7.98 -15.53 10.67
N ILE A 401 8.43 -15.04 9.52
CA ILE A 401 9.84 -14.68 9.31
C ILE A 401 10.13 -13.26 9.82
N ARG A 402 9.61 -12.22 9.15
CA ARG A 402 9.98 -10.81 9.41
C ARG A 402 9.82 -10.35 10.87
N PRO A 403 8.74 -10.68 11.60
CA PRO A 403 8.58 -10.23 12.99
C PRO A 403 9.36 -11.06 14.01
N LYS A 404 9.77 -12.30 13.68
CA LYS A 404 10.31 -13.25 14.67
C LYS A 404 11.80 -13.54 14.55
N PHE A 405 12.42 -13.13 13.45
CA PHE A 405 13.86 -13.21 13.23
C PHE A 405 14.42 -11.83 12.96
N LYS A 406 15.54 -11.49 13.62
CA LYS A 406 16.27 -10.25 13.31
C LYS A 406 17.23 -10.47 12.15
N GLU A 407 16.68 -10.82 10.99
CA GLU A 407 17.43 -11.27 9.81
C GLU A 407 16.94 -10.59 8.52
N PRO A 408 17.56 -9.49 8.06
CA PRO A 408 17.13 -8.78 6.86
C PRO A 408 17.58 -9.49 5.56
N ARG A 409 18.52 -10.44 5.63
CA ARG A 409 19.00 -11.19 4.44
C ARG A 409 17.95 -12.17 3.88
N ILE A 410 16.84 -12.39 4.59
CA ILE A 410 15.72 -13.21 4.09
C ILE A 410 15.17 -12.72 2.76
N HIS A 411 15.29 -11.42 2.47
CA HIS A 411 14.87 -10.81 1.20
C HIS A 411 15.71 -11.27 0.00
N TRP A 412 16.83 -11.96 0.24
CA TRP A 412 17.68 -12.59 -0.78
C TRP A 412 17.42 -14.10 -0.92
N ALA A 413 16.58 -14.67 -0.05
CA ALA A 413 16.41 -16.11 0.12
C ALA A 413 14.97 -16.60 -0.12
N VAL A 414 13.98 -15.75 0.14
CA VAL A 414 12.55 -15.99 -0.12
C VAL A 414 12.24 -15.56 -1.55
N VAL A 415 11.91 -16.51 -2.42
CA VAL A 415 11.79 -16.31 -3.87
C VAL A 415 10.35 -16.49 -4.33
N CYS A 416 9.75 -15.41 -4.79
CA CYS A 416 8.37 -15.32 -5.26
C CYS A 416 8.11 -15.88 -6.68
N ALA A 417 9.13 -16.42 -7.35
CA ALA A 417 9.12 -16.86 -8.76
C ALA A 417 9.03 -15.74 -9.82
N ALA A 418 9.21 -14.47 -9.46
CA ALA A 418 9.36 -13.38 -10.43
C ALA A 418 10.83 -13.25 -10.90
N LYS A 419 11.07 -12.74 -12.12
CA LYS A 419 12.42 -12.39 -12.60
C LYS A 419 13.11 -11.34 -11.75
N GLY A 420 12.35 -10.39 -11.20
CA GLY A 420 12.83 -9.33 -10.30
C GLY A 420 13.17 -9.82 -8.90
N CYS A 421 12.70 -11.02 -8.51
CA CYS A 421 13.05 -11.66 -7.24
C CYS A 421 14.55 -12.03 -7.22
N PRO A 422 15.16 -12.26 -6.04
CA PRO A 422 16.55 -12.71 -5.98
C PRO A 422 16.68 -14.10 -6.64
N PRO A 423 17.89 -14.49 -7.09
CA PRO A 423 18.07 -15.77 -7.74
C PRO A 423 17.80 -16.90 -6.75
N LEU A 424 17.02 -17.90 -7.17
CA LEU A 424 16.81 -19.10 -6.37
C LEU A 424 18.12 -19.88 -6.24
N ARG A 425 18.51 -20.17 -5.01
CA ARG A 425 19.71 -20.97 -4.71
C ARG A 425 19.53 -22.40 -5.21
N ARG A 426 20.59 -22.98 -5.78
CA ARG A 426 20.66 -24.40 -6.19
C ARG A 426 20.87 -25.39 -5.04
N GLU A 427 20.74 -24.94 -3.80
CA GLU A 427 20.97 -25.72 -2.57
C GLU A 427 19.88 -25.32 -1.57
N ALA A 428 19.35 -26.30 -0.84
CA ALA A 428 18.39 -26.00 0.22
C ALA A 428 19.10 -25.37 1.44
N TYR A 429 18.41 -24.49 2.15
CA TYR A 429 18.94 -23.92 3.39
C TYR A 429 18.99 -24.98 4.49
N THR A 430 20.01 -24.95 5.33
CA THR A 430 20.11 -25.83 6.50
C THR A 430 20.48 -25.01 7.72
N GLY A 431 20.01 -25.36 8.92
CA GLY A 431 20.33 -24.56 10.11
C GLY A 431 21.85 -24.48 10.34
N ALA A 432 22.58 -25.56 10.06
CA ALA A 432 24.04 -25.61 10.19
C ALA A 432 24.80 -24.64 9.27
N LYS A 433 24.26 -24.30 8.10
CA LYS A 433 24.92 -23.41 7.11
C LYS A 433 24.17 -22.10 6.87
N LEU A 434 23.09 -21.84 7.60
CA LEU A 434 22.14 -20.79 7.25
C LEU A 434 22.81 -19.42 7.10
N ASP A 435 23.66 -19.04 8.06
CA ASP A 435 24.34 -17.74 8.02
C ASP A 435 25.27 -17.60 6.81
N GLU A 436 26.05 -18.63 6.51
CA GLU A 436 26.93 -18.69 5.32
C GLU A 436 26.12 -18.61 4.03
N GLN A 437 25.01 -19.37 3.95
CA GLN A 437 24.16 -19.40 2.75
C GLN A 437 23.44 -18.06 2.51
N LEU A 438 23.00 -17.39 3.57
CA LEU A 438 22.40 -16.06 3.47
C LEU A 438 23.42 -14.98 3.09
N ASP A 439 24.65 -15.05 3.63
CA ASP A 439 25.73 -14.14 3.22
C ASP A 439 26.12 -14.34 1.76
N ASP A 440 26.24 -15.59 1.33
CA ASP A 440 26.56 -15.96 -0.06
C ASP A 440 25.48 -15.47 -1.04
N GLN A 441 24.19 -15.65 -0.73
CA GLN A 441 23.12 -15.05 -1.53
C GLN A 441 23.23 -13.53 -1.62
N GLY A 442 23.55 -12.87 -0.51
CA GLY A 442 23.83 -11.43 -0.49
C GLY A 442 24.91 -11.07 -1.49
N ARG A 443 26.04 -11.79 -1.51
CA ARG A 443 27.13 -11.56 -2.48
C ARG A 443 26.67 -11.78 -3.92
N ILE A 444 25.92 -12.86 -4.19
CA ILE A 444 25.40 -13.17 -5.54
C ILE A 444 24.54 -12.01 -6.05
N VAL A 445 23.54 -11.58 -5.27
CA VAL A 445 22.64 -10.47 -5.64
C VAL A 445 23.41 -9.17 -5.93
N HIS A 446 24.41 -8.85 -5.10
CA HIS A 446 25.19 -7.62 -5.23
C HIS A 446 26.29 -7.67 -6.30
N SER A 447 26.58 -8.85 -6.83
CA SER A 447 27.54 -9.04 -7.93
C SER A 447 26.91 -8.93 -9.32
N HIS A 448 25.59 -8.80 -9.41
CA HIS A 448 24.86 -8.94 -10.66
C HIS A 448 23.99 -7.71 -10.99
N GLU A 449 24.16 -7.16 -12.19
CA GLU A 449 23.58 -5.88 -12.62
C GLU A 449 22.04 -5.85 -12.64
N ARG A 450 21.39 -7.03 -12.72
CA ARG A 450 19.93 -7.16 -12.61
C ARG A 450 19.39 -6.60 -11.30
N TRP A 451 20.13 -6.75 -10.20
CA TRP A 451 19.66 -6.33 -8.88
C TRP A 451 20.43 -5.14 -8.33
N VAL A 452 21.72 -5.01 -8.65
CA VAL A 452 22.56 -3.93 -8.13
C VAL A 452 23.57 -3.46 -9.17
N ARG A 453 23.65 -2.15 -9.37
CA ARG A 453 24.72 -1.51 -10.17
C ARG A 453 25.16 -0.21 -9.51
N TYR A 454 26.46 -0.02 -9.34
CA TYR A 454 26.99 1.21 -8.74
C TYR A 454 27.83 2.01 -9.73
N GLU A 455 27.35 3.20 -10.07
CA GLU A 455 28.02 4.17 -10.93
C GLU A 455 28.72 5.20 -10.05
N ARG A 456 29.97 4.88 -9.67
CA ARG A 456 30.76 5.72 -8.79
C ARG A 456 31.17 7.03 -9.45
N ASP A 457 30.97 8.13 -8.74
CA ASP A 457 31.45 9.45 -9.15
C ASP A 457 32.03 10.20 -7.95
N ALA A 458 33.36 10.23 -7.91
CA ALA A 458 34.13 10.89 -6.86
C ALA A 458 33.98 12.42 -6.86
N THR A 459 33.41 13.02 -7.91
CA THR A 459 33.22 14.48 -8.03
C THR A 459 31.86 14.95 -7.54
N SER A 460 30.87 14.05 -7.36
CA SER A 460 29.48 14.39 -7.04
C SER A 460 28.94 13.84 -5.71
N GLY A 461 29.84 13.42 -4.81
CA GLY A 461 29.45 12.91 -3.48
C GLY A 461 29.04 11.44 -3.49
N GLY A 462 29.69 10.61 -4.31
CA GLY A 462 29.56 9.15 -4.32
C GLY A 462 28.88 8.58 -5.56
N GLY A 463 28.33 9.41 -6.46
CA GLY A 463 27.68 8.96 -7.70
C GLY A 463 26.26 8.43 -7.52
N THR A 464 25.89 7.42 -8.32
CA THR A 464 24.53 6.86 -8.37
C THR A 464 24.56 5.34 -8.17
N ILE A 465 23.76 4.83 -7.23
CA ILE A 465 23.56 3.40 -7.05
C ILE A 465 22.16 2.99 -7.49
N HIS A 466 22.10 1.98 -8.34
CA HIS A 466 20.88 1.32 -8.79
C HIS A 466 20.63 0.10 -7.92
N LEU A 467 19.49 0.05 -7.25
CA LEU A 467 19.10 -1.04 -6.35
C LEU A 467 17.76 -1.65 -6.79
N THR A 468 17.61 -2.95 -6.60
CA THR A 468 16.34 -3.66 -6.77
C THR A 468 15.23 -3.05 -5.89
N LYS A 469 13.97 -3.20 -6.31
CA LYS A 469 12.79 -2.76 -5.56
C LYS A 469 12.66 -3.40 -4.18
N LEU A 470 13.30 -4.54 -3.93
CA LEU A 470 13.33 -5.17 -2.61
C LEU A 470 13.90 -4.23 -1.55
N TYR A 471 14.92 -3.43 -1.88
CA TYR A 471 15.43 -2.39 -0.99
C TYR A 471 14.42 -1.28 -0.70
N GLU A 472 13.60 -0.89 -1.68
CA GLU A 472 12.56 0.13 -1.52
C GLU A 472 11.40 -0.39 -0.66
N TRP A 473 10.95 -1.61 -0.93
CA TRP A 473 9.81 -2.23 -0.24
C TRP A 473 10.12 -2.58 1.21
N TYR A 474 11.33 -3.05 1.47
CA TYR A 474 11.75 -3.51 2.80
C TYR A 474 12.77 -2.59 3.46
N THR A 475 12.79 -1.30 3.09
CA THR A 475 13.69 -0.29 3.69
C THR A 475 13.71 -0.35 5.22
N GLY A 476 12.53 -0.47 5.84
CA GLY A 476 12.41 -0.54 7.30
C GLY A 476 13.08 -1.75 7.94
N ASP A 477 13.19 -2.88 7.23
CA ASP A 477 13.83 -4.09 7.74
C ASP A 477 15.37 -3.89 7.80
N TYR A 478 15.95 -3.30 6.75
CA TYR A 478 17.38 -2.95 6.71
C TYR A 478 17.74 -1.84 7.71
N GLU A 479 16.90 -0.83 7.88
CA GLU A 479 17.12 0.25 8.86
C GLU A 479 17.18 -0.28 10.31
N GLN A 480 16.32 -1.24 10.65
CA GLN A 480 16.23 -1.79 12.01
C GLN A 480 17.46 -2.61 12.41
N VAL A 481 18.16 -3.21 11.44
CA VAL A 481 19.28 -4.13 11.71
C VAL A 481 20.62 -3.51 11.36
N ASP A 482 20.70 -2.83 10.22
CA ASP A 482 21.97 -2.41 9.62
C ASP A 482 22.13 -0.89 9.55
N GLY A 483 21.12 -0.13 10.01
CA GLY A 483 21.16 1.33 10.06
C GLY A 483 20.79 2.02 8.75
N GLY A 484 20.51 1.25 7.70
CA GLY A 484 19.98 1.76 6.43
C GLY A 484 20.27 0.85 5.24
N ILE A 485 19.68 1.21 4.09
CA ILE A 485 19.79 0.44 2.84
C ILE A 485 21.20 0.53 2.23
N LEU A 486 21.86 1.69 2.31
CA LEU A 486 23.23 1.85 1.80
C LEU A 486 24.23 1.11 2.69
N GLU A 487 24.00 1.14 4.00
CA GLU A 487 24.79 0.44 5.00
C GLU A 487 24.68 -1.09 4.82
N HIS A 488 23.48 -1.60 4.52
CA HIS A 488 23.29 -3.01 4.18
C HIS A 488 24.01 -3.38 2.87
N ALA A 489 23.82 -2.60 1.79
CA ALA A 489 24.48 -2.85 0.50
C ALA A 489 26.02 -2.80 0.61
N ALA A 490 26.55 -1.90 1.45
CA ALA A 490 27.99 -1.73 1.65
C ALA A 490 28.68 -2.96 2.28
N LYS A 491 27.94 -3.87 2.91
CA LYS A 491 28.48 -5.16 3.38
C LYS A 491 29.03 -6.00 2.23
N TYR A 492 28.41 -5.89 1.05
CA TYR A 492 28.73 -6.68 -0.13
C TYR A 492 29.49 -5.89 -1.20
N MET A 493 29.54 -4.55 -1.07
CA MET A 493 30.09 -3.65 -2.06
C MET A 493 31.24 -2.81 -1.47
N PRO A 494 32.52 -3.25 -1.62
CA PRO A 494 33.67 -2.55 -1.05
C PRO A 494 33.77 -1.08 -1.49
N GLU A 495 33.51 -0.79 -2.76
CA GLU A 495 33.56 0.57 -3.30
C GLU A 495 32.51 1.49 -2.68
N LEU A 496 31.29 0.98 -2.45
CA LEU A 496 30.25 1.72 -1.76
C LEU A 496 30.63 1.98 -0.31
N ARG A 497 31.20 0.98 0.37
CA ARG A 497 31.67 1.11 1.75
C ARG A 497 32.74 2.20 1.88
N GLU A 498 33.71 2.23 0.97
CA GLU A 498 34.73 3.29 0.93
C GLU A 498 34.10 4.68 0.76
N ASP A 499 33.12 4.82 -0.12
CA ASP A 499 32.44 6.11 -0.32
C ASP A 499 31.63 6.52 0.91
N LEU A 500 30.91 5.61 1.56
CA LEU A 500 30.19 5.89 2.81
C LEU A 500 31.14 6.29 3.95
N GLU A 501 32.26 5.59 4.10
CA GLU A 501 33.31 5.90 5.09
C GLU A 501 33.95 7.28 4.84
N ALA A 502 34.08 7.68 3.57
CA ALA A 502 34.54 9.02 3.17
C ALA A 502 33.46 10.12 3.33
N GLY A 503 32.26 9.78 3.79
CA GLY A 503 31.14 10.71 3.95
C GLY A 503 30.36 11.00 2.66
N ASN A 504 30.65 10.28 1.58
CA ASN A 504 29.94 10.35 0.32
C ASN A 504 28.71 9.43 0.36
N ARG A 505 27.51 9.96 0.11
CA ARG A 505 26.28 9.18 0.04
C ARG A 505 25.70 9.22 -1.38
N PRO A 506 25.84 8.13 -2.17
CA PRO A 506 25.34 8.12 -3.54
C PRO A 506 23.82 8.27 -3.60
N ARG A 507 23.35 8.78 -4.74
CA ARG A 507 21.92 8.86 -5.04
C ARG A 507 21.39 7.47 -5.38
N ILE A 508 20.27 7.10 -4.78
CA ILE A 508 19.62 5.82 -5.03
C ILE A 508 18.67 5.96 -6.21
N ARG A 509 18.75 5.01 -7.15
CA ARG A 509 17.79 4.79 -8.22
C ARG A 509 17.26 3.37 -8.12
N TRP A 510 15.97 3.21 -8.39
CA TRP A 510 15.34 1.90 -8.34
C TRP A 510 15.36 1.25 -9.72
N ILE A 511 15.79 -0.01 -9.77
CA ILE A 511 15.63 -0.87 -10.95
C ILE A 511 14.14 -1.24 -11.05
N GLU A 512 13.58 -1.28 -12.26
CA GLU A 512 12.18 -1.71 -12.44
C GLU A 512 12.04 -3.20 -12.09
N TYR A 513 10.94 -3.56 -11.42
CA TYR A 513 10.72 -4.94 -11.00
C TYR A 513 9.99 -5.71 -12.09
N ASP A 514 10.59 -6.81 -12.53
CA ASP A 514 10.05 -7.66 -13.58
C ASP A 514 9.22 -8.80 -12.96
N TRP A 515 7.91 -8.76 -13.20
CA TRP A 515 6.91 -9.72 -12.71
C TRP A 515 6.73 -10.95 -13.60
N ASP A 516 7.47 -11.04 -14.70
CA ASP A 516 7.50 -12.26 -15.49
C ASP A 516 8.06 -13.41 -14.66
N LEU A 517 7.68 -14.62 -15.01
CA LEU A 517 8.11 -15.84 -14.37
C LEU A 517 9.61 -16.07 -14.57
N ASN A 518 10.31 -16.49 -13.50
CA ASN A 518 11.73 -16.86 -13.53
C ASN A 518 11.98 -18.26 -14.13
N HIS A 519 11.45 -18.49 -15.33
CA HIS A 519 11.58 -19.75 -16.06
C HIS A 519 12.92 -19.86 -16.81
N ARG A 520 13.41 -21.09 -17.04
CA ARG A 520 14.66 -21.33 -17.79
C ARG A 520 14.66 -20.84 -19.24
N SER A 521 13.52 -20.59 -19.85
CA SER A 521 13.45 -20.15 -21.26
C SER A 521 14.10 -18.79 -21.52
N HIS A 522 14.53 -18.06 -20.48
CA HIS A 522 15.24 -16.78 -20.62
C HIS A 522 16.74 -16.95 -20.93
N ILE A 523 17.26 -18.18 -20.86
CA ILE A 523 18.65 -18.53 -21.21
C ILE A 523 18.75 -19.43 -22.46
N GLU A 524 17.61 -19.84 -23.04
CA GLU A 524 17.52 -20.56 -24.33
C GLU A 524 17.31 -19.57 -25.48
#